data_AF-A0A1H9BMG0-F1
#
_entry.id   AF-A0A1H9BMG0-F1
#
_cell.length_a   1.000
_cell.length_b   1.000
_cell.length_c   1.000
_cell.angle_alpha   90.00
_cell.angle_beta   90.00
_cell.angle_gamma   90.00
#
_symmetry.space_group_name_H-M   'P 1'
#
loop_
_entity.id
_entity.type
_entity.pdbx_description
1 polymer ?
#
loop_
_entity_poly.entity_id
_entity_poly.type
_entity_poly.pdbx_seq_one_letter_code
_entity_poly.pdbx_strand_id
1 'polypeptide(L)'
;MALEDKDFILKEIKQTVRNMGKILGLESVKDLLAMDSMMQDVEPAEIETVYYVEFIHDEQERAGLTDAVMAEQIGLSDQTWQELYQSQRPANDEELEKLAECFKQFL
;
A
#
# COMPACT_ATOMS: atom_id res chain seq x y z
N MET A 1 6.32 16.53 14.11
CA MET A 1 7.45 15.92 13.40
C MET A 1 7.56 16.55 12.03
N ALA A 2 8.79 16.68 11.51
CA ALA A 2 9.02 17.32 10.22
C ALA A 2 8.51 16.42 9.09
N LEU A 3 8.13 17.00 7.96
CA LEU A 3 7.68 16.25 6.77
C LEU A 3 8.67 15.14 6.37
N GLU A 4 9.96 15.36 6.63
CA GLU A 4 11.06 14.41 6.39
C GLU A 4 10.96 13.13 7.24
N ASP A 5 10.43 13.21 8.46
CA ASP A 5 10.25 12.06 9.35
C ASP A 5 9.13 11.15 8.80
N LYS A 6 8.06 11.75 8.27
CA LYS A 6 6.92 11.01 7.70
C LYS A 6 7.29 10.25 6.42
N ASP A 7 8.03 10.89 5.51
CA ASP A 7 8.53 10.24 4.29
C ASP A 7 9.48 9.08 4.59
N PHE A 8 10.29 9.20 5.64
CA PHE A 8 11.16 8.13 6.12
C PHE A 8 10.35 6.94 6.65
N ILE A 9 9.35 7.20 7.50
CA ILE A 9 8.47 6.17 8.05
C ILE A 9 7.70 5.44 6.93
N LEU A 10 7.14 6.15 5.95
CA LEU A 10 6.44 5.54 4.82
C LEU A 10 7.36 4.63 3.99
N LYS A 11 8.63 5.00 3.81
CA LYS A 11 9.63 4.13 3.17
C LYS A 11 9.90 2.87 3.97
N GLU A 12 10.01 2.96 5.30
CA GLU A 12 10.20 1.79 6.16
C GLU A 12 8.97 0.86 6.14
N ILE A 13 7.76 1.40 6.14
CA ILE A 13 6.52 0.63 5.97
C ILE A 13 6.54 -0.08 4.62
N LYS A 14 6.85 0.64 3.54
CA LYS A 14 6.92 0.09 2.18
C LYS A 14 7.93 -1.06 2.09
N GLN A 15 9.09 -0.92 2.72
CA GLN A 15 10.08 -2.00 2.79
C GLN A 15 9.60 -3.20 3.63
N THR A 16 8.96 -2.93 4.77
CA THR A 16 8.40 -3.97 5.65
C THR A 16 7.33 -4.77 4.93
N VAL A 17 6.42 -4.10 4.24
CA VAL A 17 5.39 -4.72 3.40
C VAL A 17 6.00 -5.53 2.27
N ARG A 18 6.98 -4.99 1.52
CA ARG A 18 7.66 -5.74 0.45
C ARG A 18 8.31 -7.03 0.94
N ASN A 19 8.99 -6.95 2.08
CA ASN A 19 9.80 -8.05 2.60
C ASN A 19 8.97 -9.07 3.38
N MET A 20 7.95 -8.61 4.12
CA MET A 20 7.21 -9.43 5.09
C MET A 20 5.72 -9.52 4.80
N GLY A 21 5.12 -8.57 4.08
CA GLY A 21 3.67 -8.52 3.81
C GLY A 21 3.13 -9.66 2.94
N LYS A 22 3.99 -10.41 2.25
CA LYS A 22 3.59 -11.66 1.56
C LYS A 22 3.53 -12.87 2.50
N ILE A 23 4.22 -12.79 3.63
CA ILE A 23 4.27 -13.83 4.65
C ILE A 23 3.29 -13.52 5.79
N LEU A 24 3.17 -12.24 6.11
CA LEU A 24 2.34 -11.68 7.15
C LEU A 24 1.10 -11.05 6.52
N GLY A 25 -0.09 -11.43 6.99
CA GLY A 25 -1.31 -10.72 6.59
C GLY A 25 -1.32 -9.27 7.08
N LEU A 26 -2.18 -8.45 6.48
CA LEU A 26 -2.34 -7.03 6.80
C LEU A 26 -2.40 -6.74 8.31
N GLU A 27 -3.19 -7.49 9.06
CA GLU A 27 -3.33 -7.28 10.51
C GLU A 27 -2.02 -7.55 11.27
N SER A 28 -1.25 -8.56 10.86
CA SER A 28 0.07 -8.82 11.44
C SER A 28 1.10 -7.74 11.09
N VAL A 29 0.98 -7.13 9.90
CA VAL A 29 1.80 -5.97 9.54
C VAL A 29 1.43 -4.78 10.41
N LYS A 30 0.13 -4.48 10.57
CA LYS A 30 -0.32 -3.40 11.46
C LYS A 30 0.15 -3.59 12.90
N ASP A 31 0.04 -4.81 13.43
CA ASP A 31 0.50 -5.13 14.78
C ASP A 31 2.02 -4.91 14.93
N LEU A 32 2.81 -5.35 13.95
CA LEU A 32 4.26 -5.18 13.96
C LEU A 32 4.66 -3.69 13.92
N LEU A 33 3.97 -2.89 13.10
CA LEU A 33 4.22 -1.45 12.99
C LEU A 33 3.73 -0.72 14.25
N ALA A 34 2.63 -1.14 14.87
CA ALA A 34 2.13 -0.57 16.13
C ALA A 34 3.09 -0.79 17.32
N MET A 35 3.95 -1.81 17.26
CA MET A 35 5.00 -2.02 18.25
C MET A 35 6.16 -1.03 18.11
N ASP A 36 6.31 -0.40 16.94
CA ASP A 36 7.31 0.62 16.70
C ASP A 36 6.78 2.00 17.10
N SER A 37 7.38 2.58 18.13
CA SER A 37 7.03 3.91 18.63
C SER A 37 7.15 5.02 17.58
N MET A 38 7.94 4.83 16.51
CA MET A 38 8.06 5.80 15.43
C MET A 38 6.83 5.84 14.52
N MET A 39 5.95 4.84 14.58
CA MET A 39 4.80 4.71 13.67
C MET A 39 3.47 5.12 14.30
N GLN A 40 3.48 5.70 15.51
CA GLN A 40 2.26 6.17 16.19
C GLN A 40 1.53 7.29 15.44
N ASP A 41 2.23 8.02 14.57
CA ASP A 41 1.68 9.13 13.80
C ASP A 41 1.21 8.73 12.39
N VAL A 42 1.27 7.43 12.04
CA VAL A 42 0.82 6.92 10.74
C VAL A 42 -0.63 6.48 10.84
N GLU A 43 -1.46 6.96 9.92
CA GLU A 43 -2.87 6.56 9.92
C GLU A 43 -3.03 5.12 9.41
N PRO A 44 -3.98 4.33 9.96
CA PRO A 44 -4.22 2.96 9.49
C PRO A 44 -4.45 2.88 7.98
N ALA A 45 -5.15 3.86 7.40
CA ALA A 45 -5.38 3.96 5.96
C ALA A 45 -4.07 4.07 5.15
N GLU A 46 -3.03 4.72 5.68
CA GLU A 46 -1.72 4.81 5.02
C GLU A 46 -1.04 3.45 4.97
N ILE A 47 -1.08 2.69 6.07
CA ILE A 47 -0.55 1.33 6.14
C ILE A 47 -1.30 0.41 5.18
N GLU A 48 -2.63 0.48 5.16
CA GLU A 48 -3.47 -0.32 4.25
C GLU A 48 -3.20 0.01 2.79
N THR A 49 -3.11 1.30 2.45
CA THR A 49 -2.78 1.76 1.11
C THR A 49 -1.45 1.17 0.65
N VAL A 50 -0.39 1.35 1.46
CA VAL A 50 0.94 0.83 1.13
C VAL A 50 0.91 -0.69 1.01
N TYR A 51 0.22 -1.38 1.92
CA TYR A 51 0.09 -2.84 1.91
C TYR A 51 -0.53 -3.34 0.60
N TYR A 52 -1.73 -2.86 0.26
CA TYR A 52 -2.43 -3.34 -0.93
C TYR A 52 -1.72 -2.95 -2.21
N VAL A 53 -1.26 -1.70 -2.32
CA VAL A 53 -0.62 -1.21 -3.54
C VAL A 53 0.69 -1.94 -3.81
N GLU A 54 1.51 -2.21 -2.79
CA GLU A 54 2.73 -2.99 -2.95
C GLU A 54 2.48 -4.43 -3.37
N PHE A 55 1.46 -5.06 -2.79
CA PHE A 55 1.10 -6.42 -3.16
C PHE A 55 0.61 -6.48 -4.61
N ILE A 56 -0.33 -5.60 -4.97
CA ILE A 56 -0.91 -5.54 -6.31
C ILE A 56 0.17 -5.18 -7.33
N HIS A 57 1.08 -4.26 -7.04
CA HIS A 57 2.18 -3.91 -7.92
C HIS A 57 3.15 -5.08 -8.13
N ASP A 58 3.46 -5.87 -7.11
CA ASP A 58 4.30 -7.06 -7.29
C ASP A 58 3.63 -8.11 -8.18
N GLU A 59 2.32 -8.34 -8.01
CA GLU A 59 1.56 -9.24 -8.89
C GLU A 59 1.42 -8.67 -10.31
N GLN A 60 1.30 -7.35 -10.45
CA GLN A 60 1.36 -6.65 -11.73
C GLN A 60 2.67 -6.94 -12.47
N GLU A 61 3.82 -6.77 -11.78
CA GLU A 61 5.14 -7.02 -12.34
C GLU A 61 5.31 -8.50 -12.73
N ARG A 62 4.83 -9.43 -11.90
CA ARG A 62 4.86 -10.87 -12.20
C ARG A 62 4.04 -11.23 -13.43
N ALA A 63 2.88 -10.60 -13.59
CA ALA A 63 1.99 -10.81 -14.73
C ALA A 63 2.43 -10.04 -15.99
N GLY A 64 3.44 -9.16 -15.89
CA GLY A 64 3.89 -8.31 -16.99
C GLY A 64 2.84 -7.29 -17.43
N LEU A 65 1.99 -6.85 -16.50
CA LEU A 65 0.93 -5.86 -16.75
C LEU A 65 1.48 -4.44 -16.66
N THR A 66 0.91 -3.53 -17.44
CA THR A 66 1.24 -2.10 -17.36
C THR A 66 0.40 -1.41 -16.31
N ASP A 67 0.89 -0.27 -15.81
CA ASP A 67 0.17 0.54 -14.81
C ASP A 67 -1.23 0.94 -15.29
N ALA A 68 -1.38 1.25 -16.59
CA ALA A 68 -2.67 1.58 -17.18
C ALA A 68 -3.66 0.40 -17.13
N VAL A 69 -3.19 -0.83 -17.39
CA VAL A 69 -4.04 -2.02 -17.30
C VAL A 69 -4.42 -2.30 -15.85
N MET A 70 -3.50 -2.12 -14.91
CA MET A 70 -3.78 -2.32 -13.49
C MET A 70 -4.75 -1.26 -12.95
N ALA A 71 -4.54 0.02 -13.29
CA ALA A 71 -5.44 1.10 -12.92
C ALA A 71 -6.87 0.84 -13.44
N GLU A 72 -7.01 0.40 -14.71
CA GLU A 72 -8.29 0.01 -15.28
C GLU A 72 -8.93 -1.17 -14.54
N GLN A 73 -8.16 -2.21 -14.19
CA GLN A 73 -8.65 -3.38 -13.45
C GLN A 73 -9.18 -3.01 -12.05
N ILE A 74 -8.52 -2.08 -11.36
CA ILE A 74 -8.94 -1.61 -10.03
C ILE A 74 -10.09 -0.59 -10.15
N GLY A 75 -10.35 -0.03 -11.34
CA GLY A 75 -11.33 1.03 -11.54
C GLY A 75 -10.84 2.38 -11.00
N LEU A 76 -9.54 2.63 -11.11
CA LEU A 76 -8.87 3.88 -10.76
C LEU A 76 -8.34 4.57 -12.03
N SER A 77 -8.07 5.87 -11.92
CA SER A 77 -7.32 6.57 -12.97
C SER A 77 -5.82 6.27 -12.87
N ASP A 78 -5.10 6.32 -13.99
CA ASP A 78 -3.63 6.18 -14.00
C ASP A 78 -2.96 7.14 -13.02
N GLN A 79 -3.46 8.37 -12.92
CA GLN A 79 -2.96 9.36 -11.98
C GLN A 79 -3.18 8.92 -10.53
N THR A 80 -4.40 8.48 -10.21
CA THR A 80 -4.74 7.98 -8.87
C THR A 80 -3.85 6.80 -8.48
N TRP A 81 -3.66 5.83 -9.39
CA TRP A 81 -2.79 4.69 -9.15
C TRP A 81 -1.35 5.12 -8.85
N GLN A 82 -0.81 6.06 -9.63
CA GLN A 82 0.54 6.59 -9.41
C GLN A 82 0.68 7.36 -8.09
N GLU A 83 -0.30 8.18 -7.72
CA GLU A 83 -0.29 8.92 -6.44
C GLU A 83 -0.25 7.96 -5.24
N LEU A 84 -1.03 6.87 -5.29
CA LEU A 84 -1.09 5.86 -4.25
C LEU A 84 0.21 5.02 -4.21
N TYR A 85 0.72 4.61 -5.37
CA TYR A 85 1.99 3.86 -5.46
C TYR A 85 3.20 4.66 -4.96
N GLN A 86 3.22 5.96 -5.24
CA GLN A 86 4.25 6.85 -4.75
C GLN A 86 4.04 7.30 -3.30
N SER A 87 2.96 6.82 -2.65
CA SER A 87 2.58 7.17 -1.28
C SER A 87 2.45 8.69 -1.08
N GLN A 88 2.05 9.43 -2.12
CA GLN A 88 1.84 10.89 -2.04
C GLN A 88 0.64 11.26 -1.16
N ARG A 89 -0.31 10.33 -1.04
CA ARG A 89 -1.48 10.41 -0.17
C ARG A 89 -1.97 9.00 0.18
N PRO A 90 -2.69 8.82 1.29
CA PRO A 90 -3.48 7.61 1.52
C PRO A 90 -4.61 7.49 0.49
N ALA A 91 -5.04 6.26 0.27
CA ALA A 91 -6.31 5.96 -0.38
C ALA A 91 -7.48 6.40 0.52
N ASN A 92 -8.53 6.93 -0.10
CA ASN A 92 -9.80 7.14 0.58
C ASN A 92 -10.58 5.82 0.75
N ASP A 93 -11.70 5.84 1.46
CA ASP A 93 -12.48 4.63 1.75
C ASP A 93 -12.90 3.86 0.48
N GLU A 94 -13.32 4.57 -0.59
CA GLU A 94 -13.74 3.94 -1.86
C GLU A 94 -12.54 3.31 -2.58
N GLU A 95 -11.40 4.00 -2.59
CA GLU A 95 -10.16 3.51 -3.19
C GLU A 95 -9.59 2.31 -2.41
N LEU A 96 -9.67 2.34 -1.08
CA LEU A 96 -9.28 1.21 -0.22
C LEU A 96 -10.16 -0.01 -0.47
N GLU A 97 -11.47 0.17 -0.62
CA GLU A 97 -12.38 -0.93 -0.96
C GLU A 97 -11.99 -1.57 -2.30
N LYS A 98 -11.75 -0.76 -3.34
CA LYS A 98 -11.30 -1.24 -4.65
C LYS A 98 -9.97 -1.98 -4.59
N LEU A 99 -9.00 -1.43 -3.85
CA LEU A 99 -7.69 -2.07 -3.63
C LEU A 99 -7.84 -3.41 -2.89
N ALA A 100 -8.67 -3.46 -1.84
CA ALA A 100 -8.93 -4.68 -1.09
C ALA A 100 -9.65 -5.74 -1.93
N GLU A 101 -10.60 -5.34 -2.79
CA GLU A 101 -11.28 -6.24 -3.72
C GLU A 101 -10.30 -6.81 -4.77
N CYS A 102 -9.45 -5.96 -5.34
CA CYS A 102 -8.42 -6.39 -6.28
C CYS A 102 -7.43 -7.35 -5.61
N PHE A 103 -6.94 -7.02 -4.41
CA PHE A 103 -6.05 -7.86 -3.62
C PHE A 103 -6.61 -9.27 -3.38
N LYS A 104 -7.90 -9.40 -3.07
CA LYS A 104 -8.56 -10.70 -2.87
C LYS A 104 -8.54 -11.60 -4.11
N GLN A 105 -8.32 -11.07 -5.31
CA GLN A 105 -8.23 -11.88 -6.53
C GLN A 105 -6.89 -12.62 -6.64
N PHE A 106 -5.88 -12.22 -5.86
CA PHE A 106 -4.54 -12.79 -5.86
C PHE A 106 -4.24 -13.72 -4.68
N LEU A 107 -5.21 -13.92 -3.77
CA LEU A 107 -5.14 -14.88 -2.65
C LEU A 107 -5.75 -16.23 -3.03
#